data_AF-A0AA37MYF3-F1
#
_entry.id   AF-A0AA37MYF3-F1
#
_cell.length_a   1.000
_cell.length_b   1.000
_cell.length_c   1.000
_cell.angle_alpha   90.00
_cell.angle_beta   90.00
_cell.angle_gamma   90.00
#
_symmetry.space_group_name_H-M   'P 1'
#
loop_
_entity.id
_entity.type
_entity.pdbx_description
1 polymer ?
#
loop_
_entity_poly.entity_id
_entity_poly.type
_entity_poly.pdbx_seq_one_letter_code
_entity_poly.pdbx_strand_id
1 'polypeptide(L)' 'MGRLTAQGLYNICTPVTADQAKPGDLVFFVGTYDTPGVSHVGLYVGNSVMLHCGDPISYTNLNSSYWQQHFYCYGRLP' A
#
# COMPACT_ATOMS: atom_id res chain seq x y z
N MET A 1 10.65 -8.72 -14.39
CA MET A 1 10.50 -8.93 -12.94
C MET A 1 9.64 -10.18 -12.73
N GLY A 2 10.06 -11.10 -11.86
CA GLY A 2 9.20 -12.22 -11.43
C GLY A 2 8.17 -11.77 -10.39
N ARG A 3 7.46 -12.73 -9.77
CA ARG A 3 6.59 -12.45 -8.63
C ARG A 3 7.37 -11.81 -7.47
N LEU A 4 6.81 -10.79 -6.83
CA LEU A 4 7.38 -10.14 -5.65
C LEU A 4 6.39 -10.19 -4.49
N THR A 5 6.91 -10.20 -3.26
CA THR A 5 6.12 -9.98 -2.05
C THR A 5 5.79 -8.49 -1.89
N ALA A 6 4.94 -8.13 -0.93
CA ALA A 6 4.69 -6.72 -0.59
C ALA A 6 6.01 -6.00 -0.21
N GLN A 7 6.87 -6.65 0.59
CA GLN A 7 8.22 -6.17 0.87
C GLN A 7 9.09 -6.05 -0.39
N GLY A 8 9.02 -7.01 -1.31
CA GLY A 8 9.77 -6.98 -2.56
C GLY A 8 9.36 -5.81 -3.46
N LEU A 9 8.07 -5.49 -3.52
CA LEU A 9 7.55 -4.32 -4.22
C LEU A 9 8.01 -3.01 -3.55
N TYR A 10 7.94 -2.93 -2.22
CA TYR A 10 8.44 -1.79 -1.48
C TYR A 10 9.93 -1.52 -1.78
N ASN A 11 10.77 -2.57 -1.81
CA ASN A 11 12.21 -2.43 -2.03
C ASN A 11 12.60 -1.87 -3.40
N ILE A 12 11.72 -1.98 -4.40
CA ILE A 12 11.96 -1.44 -5.76
C ILE A 12 11.28 -0.10 -5.99
N CYS A 13 10.40 0.33 -5.08
CA CYS A 13 9.69 1.59 -5.20
C CYS A 13 10.56 2.78 -4.79
N THR A 14 10.37 3.90 -5.49
CA THR A 14 10.82 5.20 -4.99
C THR A 14 9.82 5.70 -3.93
N PRO A 15 10.26 6.07 -2.72
CA PRO A 15 9.36 6.61 -1.68
C PRO A 15 8.61 7.86 -2.15
N VAL A 16 7.34 7.97 -1.78
CA VAL A 16 6.48 9.10 -2.11
C VAL A 16 5.83 9.64 -0.83
N THR A 17 5.81 10.97 -0.66
CA THR A 17 5.08 11.60 0.44
C THR A 17 3.58 11.57 0.18
N ALA A 18 2.75 11.63 1.23
CA ALA A 18 1.30 11.62 1.08
C ALA A 18 0.78 12.73 0.13
N ASP A 19 1.36 13.93 0.21
CA ASP A 19 0.99 15.07 -0.65
C ASP A 19 1.39 14.88 -2.13
N GLN A 20 2.33 13.98 -2.41
CA GLN A 20 2.82 13.67 -3.76
C GLN A 20 2.25 12.36 -4.31
N ALA A 21 1.46 11.64 -3.51
CA ALA A 21 0.83 10.40 -3.90
C ALA A 21 -0.20 10.68 -5.00
N LYS A 22 -0.14 9.91 -6.07
CA LYS A 22 -1.06 10.01 -7.21
C LYS A 22 -1.64 8.64 -7.57
N PRO A 23 -2.80 8.58 -8.23
CA PRO A 23 -3.35 7.33 -8.73
C PRO A 23 -2.30 6.53 -9.52
N GLY A 24 -2.13 5.25 -9.16
CA GLY A 24 -1.10 4.37 -9.71
C GLY A 24 0.10 4.14 -8.79
N ASP A 25 0.31 4.98 -7.77
CA ASP A 25 1.28 4.69 -6.72
C ASP A 25 0.80 3.51 -5.85
N LEU A 26 1.74 2.79 -5.24
CA LEU A 26 1.44 1.76 -4.26
C LEU A 26 1.35 2.37 -2.86
N VAL A 27 0.46 1.81 -2.04
CA VAL A 27 0.37 2.10 -0.61
C VAL A 27 0.71 0.82 0.16
N PHE A 28 1.60 0.96 1.13
CA PHE A 28 2.15 -0.15 1.90
C PHE A 28 1.71 -0.09 3.37
N PHE A 29 1.55 -1.26 3.96
CA PHE A 29 1.11 -1.42 5.34
C PHE A 29 1.94 -2.46 6.09
N VAL A 30 1.97 -2.34 7.41
CA VAL A 30 2.66 -3.26 8.33
C VAL A 30 1.70 -3.77 9.39
N GLY A 31 1.94 -4.98 9.91
CA GLY A 31 1.16 -5.55 11.02
C GLY A 31 -0.27 -5.99 10.68
N THR A 32 -0.62 -6.14 9.40
CA THR A 32 -1.94 -6.64 9.00
C THR A 32 -2.07 -8.18 9.14
N TYR A 33 -0.93 -8.88 9.22
CA TYR A 33 -0.78 -10.27 9.63
C TYR A 33 0.66 -10.51 10.11
N ASP A 34 0.93 -11.67 10.71
CA ASP A 34 2.24 -12.01 11.26
C ASP A 34 3.29 -12.23 10.17
N THR A 35 4.09 -11.21 9.89
CA THR A 35 5.23 -11.23 8.97
C THR A 35 6.20 -10.10 9.31
N PRO A 36 7.52 -10.29 9.10
CA PRO A 36 8.46 -9.18 9.21
C PRO A 36 8.26 -8.17 8.08
N GLY A 37 8.31 -6.87 8.42
CA GLY A 37 8.27 -5.77 7.45
C GLY A 37 6.90 -5.53 6.84
N VAL A 38 6.86 -5.15 5.56
CA VAL A 38 5.63 -4.81 4.83
C VAL A 38 4.76 -6.05 4.68
N SER A 39 3.57 -6.00 5.27
CA SER A 39 2.61 -7.10 5.27
C SER A 39 1.58 -6.95 4.14
N HIS A 40 1.12 -5.74 3.83
CA HIS A 40 0.09 -5.54 2.80
C HIS A 40 0.46 -4.45 1.80
N VAL A 41 -0.11 -4.56 0.59
CA VAL A 41 0.03 -3.56 -0.48
C VAL A 41 -1.31 -3.35 -1.18
N GLY A 42 -1.60 -2.09 -1.50
CA GLY A 42 -2.73 -1.69 -2.33
C GLY A 42 -2.30 -0.72 -3.44
N LEU A 43 -3.15 -0.55 -4.44
CA LEU A 43 -3.00 0.47 -5.47
C LEU A 43 -3.74 1.72 -5.01
N TYR A 44 -3.03 2.84 -4.83
CA TYR A 44 -3.67 4.12 -4.55
C TYR A 44 -4.42 4.61 -5.78
N VAL A 45 -5.67 5.02 -5.61
CA VAL A 45 -6.55 5.48 -6.70
C VAL A 45 -7.00 6.93 -6.52
N GLY A 46 -6.42 7.65 -5.57
CA GLY A 46 -6.77 9.05 -5.26
C GLY A 46 -7.81 9.17 -4.14
N ASN A 47 -8.03 10.40 -3.66
CA ASN A 47 -9.06 10.73 -2.66
C ASN A 47 -9.03 9.87 -1.39
N SER A 48 -7.83 9.53 -0.91
CA SER A 48 -7.63 8.61 0.22
C SER A 48 -8.28 7.24 0.01
N VAL A 49 -8.34 6.74 -1.22
CA VAL A 49 -8.86 5.40 -1.53
C VAL A 49 -7.77 4.55 -2.16
N MET A 50 -7.76 3.27 -1.80
CA MET A 50 -6.99 2.24 -2.49
C MET A 50 -7.90 1.16 -3.08
N LEU A 51 -7.46 0.51 -4.16
CA LEU A 51 -7.93 -0.80 -4.61
C LEU A 51 -6.96 -1.86 -4.11
N HIS A 52 -7.45 -2.89 -3.44
CA HIS A 52 -6.58 -3.94 -2.91
C HIS A 52 -7.25 -5.32 -2.90
N CYS A 53 -6.42 -6.36 -2.89
CA CYS A 53 -6.86 -7.74 -2.65
C CYS A 53 -7.13 -7.95 -1.15
N GLY A 54 -8.19 -7.32 -0.64
CA GLY A 54 -8.84 -7.75 0.59
C GLY A 54 -9.65 -9.03 0.37
N ASP A 55 -10.51 -9.35 1.33
CA ASP A 55 -11.48 -10.43 1.21
C ASP A 55 -12.90 -9.87 1.39
N PRO A 56 -13.61 -9.47 0.30
CA PRO A 56 -13.21 -9.58 -1.12
C PRO A 56 -12.29 -8.44 -1.61
N ILE A 57 -11.85 -8.55 -2.87
CA ILE A 57 -11.20 -7.44 -3.60
C ILE A 57 -12.13 -6.23 -3.56
N SER A 58 -11.63 -5.09 -3.07
CA SER A 58 -12.48 -3.94 -2.79
C SER A 58 -11.72 -2.62 -2.86
N TYR A 59 -12.50 -1.54 -3.02
CA TYR A 59 -12.05 -0.18 -2.79
C TYR A 59 -12.22 0.15 -1.31
N THR A 60 -11.16 0.64 -0.68
CA THR A 60 -11.18 0.96 0.74
C THR A 60 -10.65 2.35 1.02
N ASN A 61 -11.34 3.06 1.91
CA ASN A 61 -10.92 4.36 2.40
C ASN A 61 -9.74 4.20 3.38
N LEU A 62 -8.61 4.81 3.03
CA LEU A 62 -7.37 4.82 3.81
C LEU A 62 -7.51 5.59 5.13
N ASN A 63 -8.48 6.49 5.26
CA ASN A 63 -8.72 7.25 6.49
C ASN A 63 -9.45 6.42 7.56
N SER A 64 -9.75 5.14 7.32
CA SER A 64 -10.30 4.27 8.36
C SER A 64 -9.26 4.06 9.48
N SER A 65 -9.73 3.94 10.72
CA SER A 65 -8.84 3.74 11.88
C SER A 65 -7.89 2.56 11.69
N TYR A 66 -8.39 1.44 11.15
CA TYR A 66 -7.59 0.25 10.87
C TYR A 66 -6.46 0.56 9.87
N TRP A 67 -6.77 1.16 8.71
CA TRP A 67 -5.74 1.42 7.70
C TRP A 67 -4.77 2.53 8.10
N GLN A 68 -5.20 3.50 8.90
CA GLN A 68 -4.30 4.49 9.49
C GLN A 68 -3.34 3.87 10.51
N GLN A 69 -3.79 2.93 11.33
CA GLN A 69 -2.94 2.23 12.29
C GLN A 69 -1.87 1.36 11.62
N HIS A 70 -2.19 0.79 10.46
CA HIS A 70 -1.29 -0.08 9.70
C HIS A 70 -0.50 0.65 8.61
N PHE A 71 -0.80 1.93 8.35
CA PHE A 71 -0.18 2.68 7.27
C PHE A 71 1.34 2.76 7.46
N TYR A 72 2.08 2.46 6.39
CA TYR A 72 3.53 2.55 6.40
C TYR A 72 4.03 3.69 5.51
N CYS A 73 3.81 3.61 4.20
CA CYS A 73 4.21 4.65 3.25
C CYS A 73 3.55 4.49 1.89
N TYR A 74 3.73 5.48 1.02
CA TYR A 74 3.50 5.35 -0.42
C TYR A 74 4.81 5.07 -1.16
N GLY A 75 4.72 4.41 -2.30
CA GLY A 75 5.87 4.19 -3.19
C GLY A 75 5.47 4.12 -4.66
N ARG A 76 6.33 4.66 -5.51
CA ARG A 76 6.14 4.68 -6.97
C ARG A 76 7.03 3.63 -7.62
N LEU A 77 6.43 2.79 -8.47
CA LEU A 77 7.19 1.86 -9.28
C LEU A 77 8.17 2.61 -10.21
N PRO A 78 9.34 2.04 -10.51
CA PRO A 78 10.34 2.65 -11.40
C PRO A 78 9.83 2.81 -12.84
#